data_AF-A0AAE3KLU6-F1
#
_entry.id   AF-A0AAE3KLU6-F1
#
_cell.length_a   1.000
_cell.length_b   1.000
_cell.length_c   1.000
_cell.angle_alpha   90.00
_cell.angle_beta   90.00
_cell.angle_gamma   90.00
#
_symmetry.space_group_name_H-M   'P 1'
#
loop_
_entity.id
_entity.type
_entity.pdbx_description
1 polymer ?
#
loop_
_entity_poly.entity_id
_entity_poly.type
_entity_poly.pdbx_seq_one_letter_code
_entity_poly.pdbx_strand_id
1 'polypeptide(L)'
;MIPEFDENGNLPPGVHFCEWEEFNQRFNTNLKRKNMIYGLQLAMTQLKAAGCRTIYINGSFVTIEPNPNDFDACYERETVDMDNLRVNAPRLFNHYDRDAQKAKYRGEVFPIEIAIPTIISFNT
;
A
#
# COMPACT_ATOMS: atom_id res chain seq x y z
N MET A 1 5.91 -7.18 -14.56
CA MET A 1 4.83 -6.53 -15.30
C MET A 1 3.53 -6.81 -14.56
N ILE A 2 2.72 -5.79 -14.27
CA ILE A 2 1.43 -5.94 -13.59
C ILE A 2 0.50 -6.73 -14.52
N PRO A 3 -0.08 -7.86 -14.10
CA PRO A 3 -0.98 -8.64 -14.94
C PRO A 3 -2.24 -7.87 -15.34
N GLU A 4 -2.91 -8.34 -16.37
CA GLU A 4 -4.25 -7.85 -16.71
C GLU A 4 -5.27 -8.24 -15.64
N PHE A 5 -6.33 -7.44 -15.57
CA PHE A 5 -7.44 -7.72 -14.66
C PHE A 5 -8.25 -8.95 -15.13
N ASP A 6 -8.83 -9.66 -14.19
CA ASP A 6 -9.79 -10.73 -14.44
C ASP A 6 -11.16 -10.20 -14.89
N GLU A 7 -12.12 -11.11 -15.13
CA GLU A 7 -13.49 -10.77 -15.54
C GLU A 7 -14.26 -9.92 -14.50
N ASN A 8 -13.80 -9.91 -13.25
CA ASN A 8 -14.37 -9.14 -12.15
C ASN A 8 -13.62 -7.81 -11.93
N GLY A 9 -12.58 -7.54 -12.73
CA GLY A 9 -11.81 -6.32 -12.63
C GLY A 9 -10.76 -6.31 -11.52
N ASN A 10 -10.38 -7.47 -10.99
CA ASN A 10 -9.34 -7.62 -9.98
C ASN A 10 -8.04 -8.12 -10.60
N LEU A 11 -6.90 -7.86 -9.96
CA LEU A 11 -5.67 -8.57 -10.33
C LEU A 11 -5.84 -10.07 -10.01
N PRO A 12 -5.23 -10.97 -10.81
CA PRO A 12 -5.26 -12.39 -10.52
C PRO A 12 -4.67 -12.66 -9.13
N PRO A 13 -5.09 -13.73 -8.43
CA PRO A 13 -4.57 -14.04 -7.11
C PRO A 13 -3.04 -14.19 -7.09
N GLY A 14 -2.37 -13.54 -6.12
CA GLY A 14 -0.92 -13.65 -5.91
C GLY A 14 -0.24 -12.31 -5.61
N VAL A 15 1.08 -12.36 -5.40
CA VAL A 15 1.93 -11.18 -5.25
C VAL A 15 2.55 -10.83 -6.59
N HIS A 16 2.25 -9.63 -7.09
CA HIS A 16 2.74 -9.15 -8.37
C HIS A 16 3.75 -8.01 -8.16
N PHE A 17 5.03 -8.34 -8.24
CA PHE A 17 6.08 -7.33 -8.16
C PHE A 17 6.07 -6.45 -9.41
N CYS A 18 6.18 -5.13 -9.19
CA CYS A 18 6.25 -4.14 -10.24
C CYS A 18 7.18 -2.99 -9.85
N GLU A 19 7.68 -2.30 -10.87
CA GLU A 19 8.43 -1.06 -10.67
C GLU A 19 7.49 0.12 -10.39
N TRP A 20 7.99 1.15 -9.71
CA TRP A 20 7.19 2.33 -9.38
C TRP A 20 6.61 3.04 -10.61
N GLU A 21 7.38 3.12 -11.70
CA GLU A 21 6.94 3.73 -12.95
C GLU A 21 5.78 2.93 -13.57
N GLU A 22 5.88 1.60 -13.58
CA GLU A 22 4.83 0.72 -14.06
C GLU A 22 3.54 0.87 -13.23
N PHE A 23 3.66 0.90 -11.90
CA PHE A 23 2.53 1.14 -10.99
C PHE A 23 1.86 2.49 -11.26
N ASN A 24 2.64 3.54 -11.47
CA ASN A 24 2.12 4.87 -11.80
C ASN A 24 1.38 4.89 -13.13
N GLN A 25 1.98 4.32 -14.17
CA GLN A 25 1.34 4.25 -15.49
C GLN A 25 0.01 3.50 -15.44
N ARG A 26 -0.07 2.42 -14.66
CA ARG A 26 -1.31 1.61 -14.56
C ARG A 26 -2.39 2.28 -13.72
N PHE A 27 -2.05 2.90 -12.59
CA PHE A 27 -3.03 3.31 -11.58
C PHE A 27 -3.21 4.82 -11.43
N ASN A 28 -2.37 5.67 -12.04
CA ASN A 28 -2.49 7.14 -11.96
C ASN A 28 -3.42 7.71 -13.04
N THR A 29 -4.67 7.23 -13.08
CA THR A 29 -5.58 7.47 -14.21
C THR A 29 -6.47 8.70 -14.07
N ASN A 30 -6.65 9.22 -12.86
CA ASN A 30 -7.48 10.39 -12.59
C ASN A 30 -7.01 11.16 -11.34
N LEU A 31 -7.61 12.32 -11.10
CA LEU A 31 -7.23 13.20 -9.99
C LEU A 31 -7.39 12.54 -8.60
N LYS A 32 -8.42 11.71 -8.39
CA LYS A 32 -8.65 11.02 -7.11
C LYS A 32 -7.53 10.02 -6.85
N ARG A 33 -7.21 9.17 -7.83
CA ARG A 33 -6.10 8.21 -7.77
C ARG A 33 -4.74 8.89 -7.66
N LYS A 34 -4.53 10.00 -8.36
CA LYS A 34 -3.31 10.82 -8.27
C LYS A 34 -3.06 11.30 -6.84
N ASN A 35 -4.11 11.77 -6.15
CA ASN A 35 -3.99 12.19 -4.75
C ASN A 35 -3.64 11.03 -3.81
N MET A 36 -4.18 9.83 -4.07
CA MET A 36 -3.82 8.62 -3.33
C MET A 36 -2.37 8.21 -3.59
N ILE A 37 -1.92 8.26 -4.84
CA ILE A 37 -0.53 7.95 -5.22
C ILE A 37 0.45 8.90 -4.53
N TYR A 38 0.15 10.19 -4.44
CA TYR A 38 1.00 11.13 -3.69
C TYR A 38 1.10 10.78 -2.21
N GLY A 39 -0.03 10.41 -1.59
CA GLY A 39 -0.04 9.97 -0.19
C GLY A 39 0.70 8.65 0.03
N LEU A 40 0.53 7.68 -0.88
CA LEU A 40 1.26 6.42 -0.90
C LEU A 40 2.77 6.64 -1.07
N GLN A 41 3.18 7.48 -2.02
CA GLN A 41 4.58 7.82 -2.26
C GLN A 41 5.22 8.45 -1.01
N LEU A 42 4.49 9.30 -0.31
CA LEU A 42 4.94 9.85 0.97
C LEU A 42 5.13 8.74 2.02
N ALA A 43 4.16 7.84 2.17
CA ALA A 43 4.25 6.71 3.10
C ALA A 43 5.46 5.81 2.79
N MET A 44 5.63 5.44 1.52
CA MET A 44 6.76 4.64 1.03
C MET A 44 8.10 5.32 1.29
N THR A 45 8.20 6.63 1.08
CA THR A 45 9.41 7.40 1.34
C THR A 45 9.78 7.36 2.82
N GLN A 46 8.80 7.54 3.70
CA GLN A 46 9.01 7.49 5.15
C GLN A 46 9.36 6.08 5.66
N LEU A 47 8.69 5.05 5.15
CA LEU A 47 9.01 3.65 5.46
C LEU A 47 10.42 3.29 4.98
N LYS A 48 10.78 3.68 3.76
CA LYS A 48 12.12 3.44 3.20
C LYS A 48 13.21 4.13 4.01
N ALA A 49 12.97 5.37 4.46
CA ALA A 49 13.89 6.09 5.32
C ALA A 49 14.11 5.40 6.68
N ALA A 50 13.11 4.66 7.16
CA ALA A 50 13.22 3.82 8.35
C ALA A 50 13.75 2.40 8.06
N GLY A 51 14.14 2.07 6.83
CA GLY A 51 14.74 0.76 6.49
C GLY A 51 13.76 -0.29 5.96
N CYS A 52 12.50 0.06 5.71
CA CYS A 52 11.53 -0.85 5.08
C CYS A 52 11.97 -1.25 3.67
N ARG A 53 11.86 -2.54 3.35
CA ARG A 53 12.25 -3.10 2.04
C ARG A 53 11.06 -3.32 1.12
N THR A 54 9.95 -3.80 1.68
CA THR A 54 8.80 -4.25 0.90
C THR A 54 7.51 -3.65 1.44
N ILE A 55 6.67 -3.18 0.52
CA ILE A 55 5.29 -2.77 0.77
C ILE A 55 4.38 -3.51 -0.23
N TYR A 56 3.24 -3.97 0.24
CA TYR A 56 2.18 -4.61 -0.53
C TYR A 56 0.99 -3.68 -0.58
N ILE A 57 0.41 -3.49 -1.76
CA ILE A 57 -0.74 -2.62 -1.98
C ILE A 57 -1.92 -3.47 -2.43
N ASN A 58 -3.08 -3.22 -1.84
CA ASN A 58 -4.32 -3.94 -2.08
C ASN A 58 -5.53 -2.98 -1.97
N GLY A 59 -6.72 -3.57 -1.88
CA GLY A 59 -7.98 -2.87 -1.75
C GLY A 59 -8.53 -2.44 -3.10
N SER A 60 -9.58 -1.63 -3.05
CA SER A 60 -10.22 -1.07 -4.26
C SER A 60 -9.26 -0.29 -5.17
N PHE A 61 -8.12 0.17 -4.65
CA PHE A 61 -7.14 0.92 -5.42
C PHE A 61 -6.48 0.13 -6.55
N VAL A 62 -6.26 -1.18 -6.39
CA VAL A 62 -5.57 -2.01 -7.40
C VAL A 62 -6.54 -2.82 -8.26
N THR A 63 -7.72 -2.25 -8.56
CA THR A 63 -8.76 -2.83 -9.40
C THR A 63 -9.12 -1.90 -10.57
N ILE A 64 -10.06 -2.31 -11.42
CA ILE A 64 -10.67 -1.46 -12.46
C ILE A 64 -11.52 -0.31 -11.89
N GLU A 65 -11.77 -0.28 -10.59
CA GLU A 65 -12.66 0.71 -9.99
C GLU A 65 -12.16 2.13 -10.33
N PRO A 66 -13.01 2.96 -10.98
CA PRO A 66 -12.57 4.28 -11.42
C PRO A 66 -12.35 5.24 -10.24
N ASN A 67 -13.09 5.05 -9.14
CA ASN A 67 -13.13 5.98 -8.02
C ASN A 67 -12.93 5.27 -6.66
N PRO A 68 -11.81 4.55 -6.44
CA PRO A 68 -11.56 3.85 -5.17
C PRO A 68 -11.66 4.80 -3.98
N ASN A 69 -12.06 4.32 -2.80
CA ASN A 69 -12.21 5.20 -1.62
C ASN A 69 -10.88 5.53 -0.97
N ASP A 70 -10.00 4.54 -0.89
CA ASP A 70 -8.65 4.57 -0.35
C ASP A 70 -7.82 3.45 -0.97
N PHE A 71 -6.56 3.33 -0.54
CA PHE A 71 -5.77 2.13 -0.73
C PHE A 71 -5.56 1.44 0.63
N ASP A 72 -5.41 0.12 0.57
CA ASP A 72 -4.95 -0.68 1.70
C ASP A 72 -3.50 -1.09 1.44
N ALA A 73 -2.64 -0.95 2.43
CA ALA A 73 -1.25 -1.36 2.31
C ALA A 73 -0.74 -2.07 3.56
N CYS A 74 0.17 -3.01 3.36
CA CYS A 74 0.98 -3.55 4.44
C CYS A 74 2.47 -3.57 4.10
N TYR A 75 3.33 -3.57 5.13
CA TYR A 75 4.78 -3.54 4.95
C TYR A 75 5.51 -4.56 5.82
N GLU A 76 6.68 -5.02 5.35
CA GLU A 76 7.57 -5.89 6.12
C GLU A 76 8.27 -5.09 7.21
N ARG A 77 7.97 -5.40 8.48
CA ARG A 77 8.52 -4.68 9.63
C ARG A 77 9.95 -5.09 9.99
N GLU A 78 10.40 -6.29 9.61
CA GLU A 78 11.63 -6.92 10.11
C GLU A 78 12.86 -5.99 10.09
N THR A 79 13.01 -5.17 9.05
CA THR A 79 14.18 -4.28 8.87
C THR A 79 13.90 -2.83 9.19
N VAL A 80 12.73 -2.52 9.73
CA VAL A 80 12.29 -1.15 10.04
C VAL A 80 12.83 -0.73 11.41
N ASP A 81 13.61 0.35 11.42
CA ASP A 81 13.97 1.09 12.62
C ASP A 81 12.72 1.77 13.19
N MET A 82 12.11 1.13 14.19
CA MET A 82 10.88 1.58 14.80
C MET A 82 11.04 2.89 15.59
N ASP A 83 12.24 3.20 16.08
CA ASP A 83 12.49 4.48 16.75
C ASP A 83 12.58 5.62 15.73
N ASN A 84 13.26 5.39 14.61
CA ASN A 84 13.24 6.33 13.49
C ASN A 84 11.80 6.55 12.97
N LEU A 85 11.04 5.47 12.77
CA LEU A 85 9.66 5.54 12.30
C LEU A 85 8.77 6.30 13.28
N ARG A 86 8.92 6.06 14.59
CA ARG A 86 8.17 6.76 15.65
C ARG A 86 8.40 8.27 15.61
N VAL A 87 9.64 8.70 15.39
CA VAL A 87 10.02 10.13 15.37
C VAL A 87 9.60 10.80 14.06
N ASN A 88 9.91 10.18 12.92
CA ASN A 88 9.78 10.82 11.61
C ASN A 88 8.43 10.55 10.93
N ALA A 89 7.74 9.47 11.32
CA ALA A 89 6.48 9.04 10.73
C ALA A 89 5.50 8.49 11.78
N PRO A 90 5.12 9.28 12.81
CA PRO A 90 4.32 8.81 13.95
C PRO A 90 2.97 8.23 13.55
N ARG A 91 2.42 8.60 12.40
CA ARG A 91 1.15 8.06 11.86
C ARG A 91 1.28 6.67 11.23
N LEU A 92 2.47 6.29 10.77
CA LEU A 92 2.78 4.92 10.32
C LEU A 92 3.19 4.03 11.50
N PHE A 93 3.84 4.63 12.52
CA PHE A 93 4.13 3.97 13.78
C PHE A 93 2.83 3.64 14.55
N ASN A 94 2.01 4.65 14.84
CA ASN A 94 0.69 4.48 15.45
C ASN A 94 -0.38 4.23 14.37
N HIS A 95 -0.40 3.01 13.85
CA HIS A 95 -1.30 2.59 12.78
C HIS A 95 -2.76 2.40 13.22
N TYR A 96 -3.06 2.46 14.52
CA TYR A 96 -4.43 2.38 15.04
C TYR A 96 -5.27 3.64 14.75
N ASP A 97 -4.63 4.80 14.56
CA ASP A 97 -5.30 6.05 14.20
C ASP A 97 -5.55 6.11 12.69
N ARG A 98 -6.53 5.32 12.24
CA ARG A 98 -6.92 5.17 10.82
C ARG A 98 -7.34 6.50 10.19
N ASP A 99 -8.08 7.33 10.91
CA ASP A 99 -8.53 8.63 10.40
C ASP A 99 -7.35 9.56 10.13
N ALA A 100 -6.35 9.60 11.04
CA ALA A 100 -5.14 10.38 10.79
C ALA A 100 -4.28 9.81 9.66
N GLN A 101 -4.24 8.48 9.48
CA GLN A 101 -3.58 7.85 8.33
C GLN A 101 -4.27 8.26 7.03
N LYS A 102 -5.60 8.15 6.93
CA LYS A 102 -6.37 8.55 5.74
C LYS A 102 -6.25 10.04 5.46
N ALA A 103 -6.25 10.88 6.50
CA ALA A 103 -6.06 12.31 6.34
C ALA A 103 -4.69 12.67 5.73
N LYS A 104 -3.61 11.97 6.16
CA LYS A 104 -2.23 12.24 5.72
C LYS A 104 -1.86 11.53 4.42
N TYR A 105 -2.11 10.23 4.34
CA TYR A 105 -1.64 9.35 3.25
C TYR A 105 -2.75 8.96 2.27
N ARG A 106 -4.03 9.28 2.54
CA ARG A 106 -5.17 8.87 1.70
C ARG A 106 -5.39 7.35 1.61
N GLY A 107 -4.82 6.62 2.55
CA GLY A 107 -4.95 5.18 2.66
C GLY A 107 -4.57 4.69 4.04
N GLU A 108 -4.68 3.39 4.23
CA GLU A 108 -4.34 2.71 5.46
C GLU A 108 -3.08 1.88 5.28
N VAL A 109 -2.12 2.03 6.18
CA VAL A 109 -0.83 1.33 6.12
C VAL A 109 -0.60 0.60 7.42
N PHE A 110 -0.37 -0.71 7.34
CA PHE A 110 -0.18 -1.56 8.50
C PHE A 110 1.09 -2.41 8.39
N PRO A 111 1.71 -2.77 9.52
CA PRO A 111 2.66 -3.88 9.56
C PRO A 111 1.99 -5.19 9.11
N ILE A 112 2.70 -6.02 8.34
CA ILE A 112 2.16 -7.28 7.79
C ILE A 112 1.71 -8.28 8.87
N GLU A 113 2.20 -8.19 10.10
CA GLU A 113 1.78 -9.06 11.20
C GLU A 113 0.35 -8.76 11.68
N ILE A 114 -0.19 -7.61 11.30
CA ILE A 114 -1.50 -7.09 11.73
C ILE A 114 -2.48 -7.08 10.55
N ALA A 115 -1.97 -6.89 9.33
CA ALA A 115 -2.74 -7.08 8.12
C ALA A 115 -2.64 -8.55 7.70
N ILE A 116 -3.73 -9.32 7.81
CA ILE A 116 -3.82 -10.59 7.11
C ILE A 116 -3.64 -10.26 5.63
N PRO A 117 -2.54 -10.69 4.96
CA PRO A 117 -2.49 -10.56 3.52
C PRO A 117 -3.68 -11.37 3.03
N THR A 118 -4.58 -10.78 2.24
CA THR A 118 -5.57 -11.55 1.49
C THR A 118 -4.80 -12.38 0.44
N ILE A 119 -4.08 -13.39 0.91
CA ILE A 119 -3.37 -14.40 0.17
C ILE A 119 -3.88 -15.69 0.79
N ILE A 120 -4.69 -16.41 0.03
CA ILE A 120 -4.97 -17.81 0.28
C ILE A 120 -3.61 -18.52 0.28
N SER A 121 -3.10 -18.86 1.46
CA SER A 121 -1.99 -19.78 1.62
C SER A 121 -2.54 -21.20 1.49
N PHE A 122 -2.07 -21.96 0.50
CA PHE A 122 -2.27 -23.41 0.51
C PHE A 122 -1.30 -24.02 1.52
N ASN A 123 -1.83 -24.73 2.51
CA ASN A 123 -1.04 -25.70 3.25
C ASN A 123 -0.61 -26.79 2.26
N THR A 124 0.69 -27.08 2.21
CA THR A 124 1.13 -28.44 1.87
C THR A 124 0.77 -29.39 2.99
#